data_AF-A0A1W9LNW2-F1
#
_entry.id   AF-A0A1W9LNW2-F1
#
_cell.length_a   1.000
_cell.length_b   1.000
_cell.length_c   1.000
_cell.angle_alpha   90.00
_cell.angle_beta   90.00
_cell.angle_gamma   90.00
#
_symmetry.space_group_name_H-M   'P 1'
#
loop_
_entity.id
_entity.type
_entity.pdbx_description
1 polymer ?
#
loop_
_entity_poly.entity_id
_entity_poly.type
_entity_poly.pdbx_seq_one_letter_code
_entity_poly.pdbx_strand_id
1 'polypeptide(L)' 'MNIVKSYITDESGKIKSVILDYQIYQKIEELLLDEGLLKAMEEMQDEETVEYEDVRELISQL' A
#
# COMPACT_ATOMS: atom_id res chain seq x y z
N MET A 1 -9.94 13.93 -9.97
CA MET A 1 -8.75 14.48 -9.27
C MET A 1 -7.68 14.73 -10.30
N ASN A 2 -7.12 15.93 -10.34
CA ASN A 2 -5.92 16.18 -11.16
C ASN A 2 -4.72 15.82 -10.29
N ILE A 3 -4.20 14.60 -10.46
CA ILE A 3 -3.17 14.00 -9.59
C ILE A 3 -1.80 14.62 -9.86
N VAL A 4 -1.56 15.00 -11.11
CA VAL A 4 -0.28 15.53 -11.56
C VAL A 4 -0.33 17.05 -11.67
N LYS A 5 0.69 17.70 -11.11
CA LYS A 5 0.87 19.15 -11.21
C LYS A 5 1.72 19.53 -12.41
N SER A 6 2.81 18.80 -12.64
CA SER A 6 3.68 18.98 -13.81
C SER A 6 4.50 17.73 -14.10
N TYR A 7 5.14 17.74 -15.27
CA TYR A 7 6.03 16.67 -15.73
C TYR A 7 7.43 17.24 -15.95
N ILE A 8 8.44 16.40 -15.70
CA ILE A 8 9.82 16.64 -16.12
C ILE A 8 10.08 15.71 -17.31
N THR A 9 10.41 16.27 -18.46
CA THR A 9 10.67 15.53 -19.69
C THR A 9 12.13 15.59 -20.09
N ASP A 10 12.57 14.65 -20.93
CA ASP A 10 13.84 14.74 -21.63
C ASP A 10 13.75 15.61 -22.91
N GLU A 11 14.87 15.72 -23.61
CA GLU A 11 15.02 16.49 -24.85
C GLU A 11 14.12 16.01 -26.00
N SER A 12 13.64 14.77 -25.95
CA SER A 12 12.70 14.21 -26.92
C SER A 12 11.23 14.42 -26.52
N GLY A 13 10.98 15.03 -25.35
CA GLY A 13 9.65 15.22 -24.79
C GLY A 13 9.11 14.01 -24.02
N LYS A 14 9.92 12.97 -23.78
CA LYS A 14 9.52 11.79 -23.00
C LYS A 14 9.55 12.11 -21.51
N ILE A 15 8.49 11.76 -20.79
CA ILE A 15 8.36 11.99 -19.34
C ILE A 15 9.38 11.11 -18.59
N LYS A 16 10.22 11.74 -17.76
CA LYS A 16 11.15 11.09 -16.84
C LYS A 16 10.67 11.12 -15.39
N SER A 17 9.96 12.17 -14.99
CA SER A 17 9.46 12.30 -13.62
C SER A 17 8.17 13.12 -13.57
N VAL A 18 7.42 12.96 -12.48
CA VAL A 18 6.13 13.60 -12.23
C VAL A 18 6.25 14.41 -10.94
N ILE A 19 5.76 15.65 -10.96
CA ILE A 19 5.60 16.46 -9.75
C ILE A 19 4.13 16.40 -9.33
N LEU A 20 3.91 16.00 -8.08
CA LEU A 20 2.60 15.96 -7.45
C LEU A 20 2.65 16.71 -6.11
N ASP A 21 1.50 17.19 -5.66
CA ASP A 21 1.39 17.78 -4.32
C ASP A 21 1.55 16.67 -3.27
N TYR A 22 2.29 16.96 -2.19
CA TYR A 22 2.62 15.96 -1.18
C TYR A 22 1.37 15.31 -0.55
N GLN A 23 0.29 16.06 -0.36
CA GLN A 23 -0.98 15.51 0.15
C GLN A 23 -1.61 14.49 -0.81
N ILE A 24 -1.40 14.65 -2.12
CA ILE A 24 -1.85 13.68 -3.12
C ILE A 24 -1.00 12.42 -3.03
N TYR A 25 0.32 12.56 -2.86
CA TYR A 25 1.22 11.43 -2.64
C TYR A 25 0.78 10.59 -1.44
N GLN A 26 0.54 11.25 -0.29
CA GLN A 26 0.13 10.55 0.93
C GLN A 26 -1.17 9.76 0.75
N LYS A 27 -2.15 10.34 0.05
CA LYS A 27 -3.41 9.63 -0.26
C LYS A 27 -3.20 8.43 -1.17
N ILE A 28 -2.27 8.51 -2.11
CA ILE A 28 -1.94 7.37 -2.98
C ILE A 28 -1.32 6.25 -2.15
N GLU A 29 -0.35 6.57 -1.29
CA GLU A 29 0.28 5.57 -0.40
C GLU A 29 -0.73 4.92 0.53
N GLU A 30 -1.63 5.69 1.13
CA GLU A 30 -2.71 5.18 1.98
C GLU A 30 -3.60 4.18 1.22
N LEU A 31 -4.05 4.55 0.02
CA LEU A 31 -4.88 3.66 -0.81
C LEU A 31 -4.14 2.39 -1.22
N LEU A 32 -2.86 2.49 -1.55
CA LEU A 32 -2.04 1.32 -1.92
C LEU A 32 -1.82 0.40 -0.71
N LEU A 33 -1.63 0.95 0.48
CA LEU A 33 -1.50 0.18 1.71
C LEU A 33 -2.81 -0.54 2.05
N ASP A 34 -3.94 0.16 1.97
CA ASP A 34 -5.27 -0.41 2.23
C ASP A 34 -5.61 -1.52 1.24
N GLU A 35 -5.28 -1.34 -0.05
CA GLU A 35 -5.47 -2.38 -1.07
C GLU A 35 -4.56 -3.59 -0.80
N GLY A 36 -3.31 -3.36 -0.41
CA GLY A 36 -2.38 -4.43 -0.04
C GLY A 36 -2.87 -5.22 1.18
N LEU A 37 -3.39 -4.53 2.19
CA LEU A 37 -3.97 -5.16 3.37
C LEU A 37 -5.22 -5.98 3.01
N LEU A 38 -6.13 -5.41 2.20
CA LEU A 38 -7.32 -6.12 1.74
C LEU A 38 -6.97 -7.44 1.06
N LYS A 39 -6.00 -7.43 0.13
CA LYS A 39 -5.55 -8.65 -0.55
C LYS A 39 -4.97 -9.68 0.41
N ALA A 40 -4.15 -9.25 1.36
CA ALA A 40 -3.61 -10.15 2.37
C ALA A 40 -4.72 -10.77 3.24
N MET A 41 -5.77 -10.01 3.55
CA MET A 41 -6.93 -10.52 4.27
C MET A 41 -7.77 -11.49 3.43
N GLU A 42 -7.92 -11.24 2.12
CA GLU A 42 -8.61 -12.14 1.19
C GLU A 42 -7.87 -13.47 1.04
N GLU A 43 -6.54 -13.46 1.00
CA GLU A 43 -5.72 -14.68 0.94
C GLU A 43 -5.91 -15.57 2.17
N MET A 44 -6.14 -14.96 3.33
CA MET A 44 -6.35 -15.66 4.61
C MET A 44 -7.83 -15.90 4.94
N GLN A 45 -8.78 -15.55 4.06
CA GLN A 45 -10.20 -15.54 4.38
C GLN A 45 -10.75 -16.93 4.78
N ASP A 46 -10.22 -17.99 4.16
CA ASP A 46 -10.63 -19.37 4.40
C ASP A 46 -9.75 -20.08 5.45
N GLU A 47 -8.76 -19.40 6.02
CA GLU A 47 -7.93 -19.97 7.08
C GLU A 47 -8.71 -20.06 8.40
N GLU A 48 -8.43 -21.11 9.18
CA GLU A 48 -9.08 -21.31 10.48
C GLU A 48 -8.63 -20.21 11.46
N THR A 49 -9.59 -19.58 12.11
CA THR A 49 -9.30 -18.60 13.16
C THR A 49 -8.71 -19.30 14.37
N VAL A 50 -7.58 -18.79 14.87
CA VAL A 50 -6.94 -19.26 16.10
C VAL A 50 -7.34 -18.40 17.29
N GLU A 51 -7.48 -19.03 18.45
CA GLU A 51 -7.79 -18.34 19.70
C GLU A 51 -6.58 -17.55 20.20
N TYR A 52 -6.87 -16.47 20.95
CA TYR A 52 -5.84 -15.57 21.45
C TYR A 52 -4.76 -16.28 22.28
N GLU A 53 -5.16 -17.22 23.15
CA GLU A 53 -4.22 -17.93 24.01
C GLU A 53 -3.26 -18.82 23.22
N ASP A 54 -3.74 -19.46 22.14
CA ASP A 54 -2.92 -20.31 21.27
C ASP A 54 -1.85 -19.47 20.55
N VAL A 55 -2.24 -18.30 20.02
CA VAL A 55 -1.33 -17.35 19.36
C VAL A 55 -0.30 -16.82 20.36
N ARG A 56 -0.74 -16.48 21.58
CA ARG A 56 0.14 -15.95 22.63
C ARG A 56 1.19 -16.97 23.06
N GLU A 57 0.80 -18.24 23.23
CA GLU A 57 1.73 -19.32 23.54
C GLU A 57 2.74 -19.52 22.40
N LEU A 58 2.28 -19.56 21.15
CA LEU A 58 3.13 -19.71 19.97
C LEU A 58 4.19 -18.58 19.86
N ILE A 59 3.79 -17.32 20.07
CA ILE A 59 4.69 -16.17 20.01
C ILE A 59 5.71 -16.20 21.16
N SER A 60 5.32 -16.66 22.35
CA SER A 60 6.23 -16.73 23.50
C SER A 60 7.38 -17.73 23.36
N GLN A 61 7.27 -18.63 22.38
CA GLN A 61 8.26 -19.66 22.06
C GLN A 61 9.22 -19.25 20.91
N LEU A 62 8.99 -18.09 20.28
CA LEU A 62 9.86 -17.49 19.25
C LEU A 62 10.94 -16.59 19.87
#